data_AF-A0A7S1SR29-F1
#
_entry.id   AF-A0A7S1SR29-F1
#
_cell.length_a   1.000
_cell.length_b   1.000
_cell.length_c   1.000
_cell.angle_alpha   90.00
_cell.angle_beta   90.00
_cell.angle_gamma   90.00
#
_symmetry.space_group_name_H-M   'P 1'
#
loop_
_entity.id
_entity.type
_entity.pdbx_description
1 polymer ?
#
loop_
_entity_poly.entity_id
_entity_poly.type
_entity_poly.pdbx_seq_one_letter_code
_entity_poly.pdbx_strand_id
1 'polypeptide(L)'
;LGMHAESTSLQNRLMVQIPACVKKNPRFMLDAERAGKRRLAWNNGVFDFTTKTLLPFSPDIILFFKLSHDYPTTEAARRGVEALVPEVRKRVVDDVWGENGDFVLQSTSRSYASDVEDKRYFFVVGDGNSGKGVWVDMNSCAFEGYTGSLCSKNLLCTNNNSSGDNAKALSWMVAARHLRLMATSELTVGKGVILDNNTIKELSSGGDTFCGRQNHKDEMQFRMQGTAWAFANDLPEILNLKTDDATQNRVVFIEMTRRYLEGEAYEKHKHLPHVLPGDPTIKGWVKQPEVGAAF
;
A
#
# COMPACT_ATOMS: atom_id res chain seq x y z
N LEU A 1 -30.27 10.51 -0.05
CA LEU A 1 -31.19 10.22 -1.16
C LEU A 1 -30.83 8.84 -1.73
N GLY A 2 -31.33 7.79 -1.10
CA GLY A 2 -31.20 6.42 -1.60
C GLY A 2 -32.43 6.11 -2.45
N MET A 3 -32.27 6.20 -3.77
CA MET A 3 -33.21 5.59 -4.70
C MET A 3 -32.63 4.23 -5.08
N HIS A 4 -33.16 3.16 -4.49
CA HIS A 4 -33.09 1.85 -5.13
C HIS A 4 -33.96 1.95 -6.38
N ALA A 5 -33.34 2.13 -7.55
CA ALA A 5 -34.03 1.92 -8.81
C ALA A 5 -34.42 0.43 -8.87
N GLU A 6 -35.72 0.12 -8.89
CA GLU A 6 -36.21 -1.23 -9.16
C GLU A 6 -35.67 -1.67 -10.52
N SER A 7 -34.89 -2.76 -10.56
CA SER A 7 -34.32 -3.22 -11.82
C SER A 7 -35.43 -3.75 -12.73
N THR A 8 -35.41 -3.35 -14.00
CA THR A 8 -36.41 -3.79 -14.97
C THR A 8 -36.19 -5.26 -15.34
N SER A 9 -37.24 -5.96 -15.79
CA SER A 9 -37.13 -7.33 -16.31
C SER A 9 -36.17 -7.45 -17.51
N LEU A 10 -35.95 -6.35 -18.24
CA LEU A 10 -34.94 -6.26 -19.29
C LEU A 10 -33.52 -6.21 -18.70
N GLN A 11 -33.28 -5.37 -17.69
CA GLN A 11 -31.99 -5.30 -17.00
C GLN A 11 -31.61 -6.66 -16.40
N ASN A 12 -32.55 -7.36 -15.76
CA ASN A 12 -32.30 -8.70 -15.21
C ASN A 12 -31.94 -9.73 -16.30
N ARG A 13 -32.60 -9.68 -17.46
CA ARG A 13 -32.25 -10.54 -18.62
C ARG A 13 -30.86 -10.22 -19.18
N LEU A 14 -30.51 -8.94 -19.29
CA LEU A 14 -29.19 -8.51 -19.74
C LEU A 14 -28.09 -8.97 -18.77
N MET A 15 -28.32 -8.91 -17.47
CA MET A 15 -27.37 -9.40 -16.45
C MET A 15 -27.10 -10.91 -16.55
N VAL A 16 -28.02 -11.69 -17.12
CA VAL A 16 -27.81 -13.13 -17.39
C VAL A 16 -27.16 -13.37 -18.76
N GLN A 17 -27.61 -12.64 -19.78
CA GLN A 17 -27.15 -12.85 -21.16
C GLN A 17 -25.73 -12.32 -21.40
N ILE A 18 -25.37 -11.17 -20.81
CA ILE A 18 -24.05 -10.57 -21.02
C ILE A 18 -22.93 -11.52 -20.55
N PRO A 19 -22.95 -12.09 -19.33
CA PRO A 19 -21.94 -13.06 -18.92
C PRO A 19 -21.89 -14.31 -19.80
N ALA A 20 -23.04 -14.75 -20.33
CA ALA A 20 -23.11 -15.92 -21.21
C ALA A 20 -22.48 -15.65 -22.59
N CYS A 21 -22.47 -14.39 -23.05
CA CYS A 21 -21.84 -13.97 -24.30
C CYS A 21 -20.32 -13.73 -24.17
N VAL A 22 -19.81 -13.58 -22.93
CA VAL A 22 -18.39 -13.36 -22.68
C VAL A 22 -17.67 -14.71 -22.62
N LYS A 23 -16.69 -14.91 -23.52
CA LYS A 23 -15.81 -16.09 -23.45
C LYS A 23 -15.11 -16.12 -22.10
N LYS A 24 -15.31 -17.19 -21.33
CA LYS A 24 -14.60 -17.39 -20.07
C LYS A 24 -13.09 -17.48 -20.36
N ASN A 25 -12.32 -16.55 -19.82
CA ASN A 25 -10.87 -16.67 -19.75
C ASN A 25 -10.48 -17.15 -18.35
N PRO A 26 -10.12 -18.44 -18.15
CA PRO A 26 -9.74 -18.96 -16.84
C PRO A 26 -8.45 -18.32 -16.31
N ARG A 27 -7.66 -17.66 -17.17
CA ARG A 27 -6.43 -16.95 -16.82
C ARG A 27 -6.61 -15.44 -16.66
N PHE A 28 -7.83 -14.92 -16.78
CA PHE A 28 -8.09 -13.46 -16.77
C PHE A 28 -7.37 -12.73 -15.65
N MET A 29 -7.44 -13.24 -14.42
CA MET A 29 -6.80 -12.62 -13.26
C MET A 29 -5.27 -12.62 -13.36
N LEU A 30 -4.67 -13.74 -13.76
CA LEU A 30 -3.22 -13.87 -13.94
C LEU A 30 -2.71 -12.99 -15.10
N ASP A 31 -3.47 -12.93 -16.19
CA ASP A 31 -3.13 -12.10 -17.34
C ASP A 31 -3.26 -10.61 -16.98
N ALA A 32 -4.28 -10.23 -16.21
CA ALA A 32 -4.45 -8.87 -15.68
C ALA A 32 -3.32 -8.48 -14.71
N GLU A 33 -2.96 -9.36 -13.78
CA GLU A 33 -1.80 -9.18 -12.87
C GLU A 33 -0.51 -8.93 -13.66
N ARG A 34 -0.23 -9.77 -14.67
CA ARG A 34 0.95 -9.63 -15.52
C ARG A 34 0.93 -8.34 -16.34
N ALA A 35 -0.22 -8.00 -16.91
CA ALA A 35 -0.39 -6.79 -17.70
C ALA A 35 -0.30 -5.52 -16.85
N GLY A 36 -0.75 -5.58 -15.59
CA GLY A 36 -0.71 -4.47 -14.64
C GLY A 36 0.65 -4.27 -13.97
N LYS A 37 1.56 -5.25 -14.01
CA LYS A 37 2.90 -5.11 -13.41
C LYS A 37 3.65 -3.92 -14.02
N ARG A 38 4.31 -3.12 -13.18
CA ARG A 38 5.03 -1.88 -13.56
C ARG A 38 4.14 -0.89 -14.31
N ARG A 39 2.85 -0.90 -14.02
CA ARG A 39 1.86 0.02 -14.58
C ARG A 39 0.91 0.53 -13.52
N LEU A 40 0.53 1.79 -13.69
CA LEU A 40 -0.42 2.47 -12.83
C LEU A 40 -1.37 3.30 -13.67
N ALA A 41 -2.67 3.13 -13.46
CA ALA A 41 -3.68 3.86 -14.20
C ALA A 41 -3.91 5.23 -13.55
N TRP A 42 -3.51 6.27 -14.26
CA TRP A 42 -3.88 7.65 -13.99
C TRP A 42 -5.24 7.95 -14.61
N ASN A 43 -5.84 9.10 -14.29
CA ASN A 43 -7.16 9.41 -14.84
C ASN A 43 -7.14 9.59 -16.38
N ASN A 44 -6.01 10.04 -16.94
CA ASN A 44 -5.81 10.32 -18.37
C ASN A 44 -4.92 9.32 -19.12
N GLY A 45 -4.55 8.19 -18.53
CA GLY A 45 -3.76 7.16 -19.20
C GLY A 45 -3.15 6.13 -18.25
N VAL A 46 -2.27 5.28 -18.77
CA VAL A 46 -1.53 4.29 -17.98
C VAL A 46 -0.06 4.65 -17.98
N PHE A 47 0.49 4.98 -16.82
CA PHE A 47 1.93 5.22 -16.69
C PHE A 47 2.67 3.89 -16.62
N ASP A 48 3.66 3.70 -17.50
CA ASP A 48 4.53 2.52 -17.53
C ASP A 48 5.89 2.87 -16.91
N PHE A 49 6.23 2.20 -15.81
CA PHE A 49 7.47 2.47 -15.06
C PHE A 49 8.72 2.03 -15.82
N THR A 50 8.59 1.15 -16.82
CA THR A 50 9.72 0.66 -17.63
C THR A 50 10.10 1.69 -18.69
N THR A 51 9.11 2.19 -19.43
CA THR A 51 9.35 3.21 -20.47
C THR A 51 9.37 4.63 -19.92
N LYS A 52 8.87 4.83 -18.69
CA LYS A 52 8.69 6.13 -18.02
C LYS A 52 7.81 7.08 -18.84
N THR A 53 6.75 6.54 -19.43
CA THR A 53 5.83 7.29 -20.29
C THR A 53 4.38 7.00 -19.93
N LEU A 54 3.52 7.98 -20.20
CA LEU A 54 2.08 7.80 -20.16
C LEU A 54 1.61 7.19 -21.47
N LEU A 55 1.02 6.00 -21.40
CA LEU A 55 0.40 5.28 -22.50
C LEU A 55 -1.11 5.59 -22.55
N PRO A 56 -1.74 5.56 -23.74
CA PRO A 56 -3.20 5.57 -23.80
C PRO A 56 -3.78 4.30 -23.15
N PHE A 57 -5.04 4.36 -22.74
CA PHE A 57 -5.73 3.15 -22.28
C PHE A 57 -5.79 2.10 -23.39
N SER A 58 -5.55 0.85 -23.02
CA SER A 58 -5.64 -0.30 -23.91
C SER A 58 -6.48 -1.39 -23.23
N PRO A 59 -7.34 -2.10 -23.98
CA PRO A 59 -8.04 -3.29 -23.46
C PRO A 59 -7.09 -4.41 -23.04
N ASP A 60 -5.82 -4.38 -23.48
CA ASP A 60 -4.80 -5.36 -23.13
C ASP A 60 -4.16 -5.10 -21.75
N ILE A 61 -4.39 -3.91 -21.17
CA ILE A 61 -3.88 -3.54 -19.86
C ILE A 61 -5.05 -3.45 -18.88
N ILE A 62 -5.13 -4.43 -17.99
CA ILE A 62 -6.20 -4.52 -17.01
C ILE A 62 -5.65 -4.10 -15.64
N LEU A 63 -6.17 -3.00 -15.12
CA LEU A 63 -5.88 -2.47 -13.79
C LEU A 63 -7.19 -2.31 -13.04
N PHE A 64 -7.22 -2.73 -11.76
CA PHE A 64 -8.44 -2.73 -10.95
C PHE A 64 -8.70 -1.42 -10.21
N PHE A 65 -7.74 -0.50 -10.25
CA PHE A 65 -7.83 0.83 -9.68
C PHE A 65 -7.39 1.88 -10.70
N LYS A 66 -7.88 3.10 -10.53
CA LYS A 66 -7.50 4.25 -11.34
C LYS A 66 -7.44 5.46 -10.40
N LEU A 67 -6.36 6.23 -10.50
CA LEU A 67 -6.23 7.46 -9.74
C LEU A 67 -7.28 8.47 -10.18
N SER A 68 -7.69 9.33 -9.25
CA SER A 68 -8.68 10.39 -9.48
C SER A 68 -8.09 11.62 -10.19
N HIS A 69 -6.76 11.77 -10.21
CA HIS A 69 -6.04 12.86 -10.87
C HIS A 69 -5.28 12.44 -12.14
N ASP A 70 -5.05 13.42 -13.00
CA ASP A 70 -4.35 13.29 -14.27
C ASP A 70 -2.83 13.27 -14.10
N TYR A 71 -2.15 12.51 -14.95
CA TYR A 71 -0.70 12.65 -15.12
C TYR A 71 -0.41 13.98 -15.85
N PRO A 72 0.58 14.77 -15.43
CA PRO A 72 0.84 16.08 -16.03
C PRO A 72 1.43 15.95 -17.45
N THR A 73 0.56 16.04 -18.47
CA THR A 73 0.97 15.90 -19.88
C THR A 73 1.24 17.23 -20.57
N THR A 74 0.61 18.31 -20.16
CA THR A 74 0.83 19.66 -20.72
C THR A 74 2.03 20.33 -20.08
N GLU A 75 2.69 21.24 -20.81
CA GLU A 75 3.84 22.00 -20.31
C GLU A 75 3.48 22.85 -19.07
N ALA A 76 2.27 23.40 -19.03
CA ALA A 76 1.80 24.16 -17.87
C ALA A 76 1.59 23.25 -16.65
N ALA A 77 0.96 22.08 -16.83
CA ALA A 77 0.74 21.12 -15.75
C ALA A 77 2.08 20.57 -15.21
N ARG A 78 3.01 20.23 -16.11
CA ARG A 78 4.36 19.76 -15.72
C ARG A 78 5.08 20.80 -14.88
N ARG A 79 5.16 22.04 -15.35
CA ARG A 79 5.80 23.12 -14.57
C ARG A 79 5.14 23.35 -13.21
N GLY A 80 3.81 23.25 -13.13
CA GLY A 80 3.08 23.38 -11.86
C GLY A 80 3.45 22.28 -10.86
N VAL A 81 3.47 21.03 -11.32
CA VAL A 81 3.85 19.86 -10.51
C VAL A 81 5.34 19.92 -10.14
N GLU A 82 6.23 20.16 -11.10
CA GLU A 82 7.68 20.26 -10.90
C GLU A 82 8.07 21.36 -9.91
N ALA A 83 7.30 22.46 -9.86
CA ALA A 83 7.52 23.52 -8.87
C ALA A 83 7.24 23.07 -7.42
N LEU A 84 6.37 22.08 -7.22
CA LEU A 84 6.04 21.51 -5.90
C LEU A 84 7.01 20.41 -5.47
N VAL A 85 7.66 19.71 -6.41
CA VAL A 85 8.56 18.57 -6.12
C VAL A 85 9.61 18.88 -5.05
N PRO A 86 10.33 20.04 -5.06
CA PRO A 86 11.30 20.34 -4.01
C PRO A 86 10.68 20.46 -2.62
N GLU A 87 9.47 21.03 -2.53
CA GLU A 87 8.76 21.17 -1.27
C GLU A 87 8.23 19.82 -0.76
N VAL A 88 7.68 18.99 -1.65
CA VAL A 88 7.26 17.61 -1.34
C VAL A 88 8.43 16.78 -0.86
N ARG A 89 9.55 16.81 -1.59
CA ARG A 89 10.77 16.10 -1.18
C ARG A 89 11.21 16.56 0.20
N LYS A 90 11.32 17.88 0.43
CA LYS A 90 11.73 18.40 1.73
C LYS A 90 10.77 17.96 2.85
N ARG A 91 9.47 18.28 2.75
CA ARG A 91 8.51 18.15 3.86
C ARG A 91 8.06 16.71 4.12
N VAL A 92 8.04 15.86 3.10
CA VAL A 92 7.48 14.49 3.19
C VAL A 92 8.56 13.41 3.09
N VAL A 93 9.69 13.70 2.45
CA VAL A 93 10.80 12.74 2.33
C VAL A 93 11.91 13.10 3.32
N ASP A 94 12.60 14.20 3.11
CA ASP A 94 13.81 14.55 3.84
C ASP A 94 13.52 14.86 5.31
N ASP A 95 12.45 15.60 5.60
CA ASP A 95 12.01 15.92 6.95
C ASP A 95 11.56 14.62 7.66
N VAL A 96 10.68 13.84 7.05
CA VAL A 96 10.11 12.64 7.69
C VAL A 96 11.14 11.52 7.90
N TRP A 97 12.03 11.28 6.93
CA TRP A 97 12.89 10.10 6.89
C TRP A 97 14.37 10.38 7.12
N GLY A 98 14.79 11.64 7.05
CA GLY A 98 16.20 12.02 7.16
C GLY A 98 17.07 11.27 6.16
N GLU A 99 18.14 10.63 6.63
CA GLU A 99 19.10 9.89 5.80
C GLU A 99 18.47 8.70 5.06
N ASN A 100 17.34 8.17 5.55
CA ASN A 100 16.62 7.08 4.90
C ASN A 100 15.72 7.53 3.75
N GLY A 101 15.61 8.84 3.48
CA GLY A 101 14.66 9.41 2.52
C GLY A 101 14.73 8.79 1.13
N ASP A 102 15.92 8.76 0.52
CA ASP A 102 16.10 8.20 -0.82
C ASP A 102 15.80 6.69 -0.86
N PHE A 103 16.19 5.94 0.18
CA PHE A 103 15.90 4.51 0.31
C PHE A 103 14.40 4.23 0.42
N VAL A 104 13.69 4.99 1.25
CA VAL A 104 12.24 4.85 1.42
C VAL A 104 11.49 5.23 0.15
N LEU A 105 11.89 6.33 -0.51
CA LEU A 105 11.28 6.77 -1.76
C LEU A 105 11.46 5.72 -2.85
N GLN A 106 12.67 5.15 -2.99
CA GLN A 106 12.93 4.06 -3.91
C GLN A 106 12.10 2.82 -3.58
N SER A 107 12.09 2.39 -2.31
CA SER A 107 11.32 1.21 -1.86
C SER A 107 9.81 1.36 -2.11
N THR A 108 9.30 2.57 -1.93
CA THR A 108 7.89 2.91 -2.16
C THR A 108 7.57 2.94 -3.65
N SER A 109 8.44 3.52 -4.48
CA SER A 109 8.33 3.46 -5.94
C SER A 109 8.26 2.01 -6.45
N ARG A 110 9.12 1.12 -5.91
CA ARG A 110 9.12 -0.32 -6.24
C ARG A 110 7.83 -1.02 -5.79
N SER A 111 7.26 -0.61 -4.66
CA SER A 111 5.95 -1.08 -4.20
C SER A 111 4.85 -0.74 -5.22
N TYR A 112 4.75 0.53 -5.65
CA TYR A 112 3.79 0.95 -6.69
C TYR A 112 4.02 0.34 -8.07
N ALA A 113 5.27 0.05 -8.41
CA ALA A 113 5.64 -0.67 -9.61
C ALA A 113 5.32 -2.18 -9.55
N SER A 114 4.88 -2.71 -8.40
CA SER A 114 4.59 -4.13 -8.19
C SER A 114 5.81 -5.04 -8.40
N ASP A 115 7.00 -4.56 -8.02
CA ASP A 115 8.22 -5.34 -8.02
C ASP A 115 8.30 -6.24 -6.77
N VAL A 116 7.28 -7.09 -6.61
CA VAL A 116 7.13 -8.00 -5.45
C VAL A 116 8.29 -9.00 -5.33
N GLU A 117 9.04 -9.22 -6.41
CA GLU A 117 10.23 -10.07 -6.44
C GLU A 117 11.35 -9.62 -5.50
N ASP A 118 11.29 -8.39 -5.00
CA ASP A 118 12.20 -7.91 -3.94
C ASP A 118 12.07 -8.72 -2.65
N LYS A 119 10.91 -9.37 -2.45
CA LYS A 119 10.59 -10.15 -1.24
C LYS A 119 10.87 -9.31 0.02
N ARG A 120 10.21 -8.15 0.12
CA ARG A 120 10.40 -7.22 1.24
C ARG A 120 9.15 -7.10 2.10
N TYR A 121 9.38 -6.93 3.39
CA TYR A 121 8.42 -6.51 4.39
C TYR A 121 9.07 -5.41 5.24
N PHE A 122 8.49 -4.22 5.26
CA PHE A 122 9.07 -3.09 5.98
C PHE A 122 8.47 -2.96 7.37
N PHE A 123 9.32 -2.81 8.38
CA PHE A 123 8.95 -2.42 9.74
C PHE A 123 9.51 -1.02 9.99
N VAL A 124 8.60 -0.06 10.11
CA VAL A 124 8.91 1.34 10.39
C VAL A 124 8.59 1.61 11.86
N VAL A 125 9.63 1.84 12.65
CA VAL A 125 9.54 2.04 14.10
C VAL A 125 9.90 3.48 14.43
N GLY A 126 9.14 4.14 15.29
CA GLY A 126 9.52 5.42 15.84
C GLY A 126 8.49 5.96 16.81
N ASP A 127 8.79 7.04 17.50
CA ASP A 127 7.90 7.58 18.52
C ASP A 127 6.60 8.21 17.98
N GLY A 128 5.68 8.51 18.90
CA GLY A 128 4.55 9.39 18.61
C GLY A 128 5.03 10.71 18.00
N ASN A 129 4.32 11.19 16.99
CA ASN A 129 4.66 12.37 16.19
C ASN A 129 6.00 12.27 15.44
N SER A 130 6.40 11.09 14.96
CA SER A 130 7.61 10.95 14.12
C SER A 130 7.39 11.20 12.62
N GLY A 131 6.17 11.52 12.19
CA GLY A 131 5.84 11.70 10.77
C GLY A 131 5.26 10.45 10.08
N LYS A 132 5.19 9.28 10.76
CA LYS A 132 4.55 8.04 10.23
C LYS A 132 3.18 8.30 9.60
N GLY A 133 2.32 9.03 10.32
CA GLY A 133 0.97 9.36 9.85
C GLY A 133 0.97 10.24 8.60
N VAL A 134 1.88 11.21 8.50
CA VAL A 134 2.02 12.07 7.31
C VAL A 134 2.41 11.22 6.10
N TRP A 135 3.33 10.27 6.26
CA TRP A 135 3.73 9.37 5.18
C TRP A 135 2.59 8.47 4.69
N VAL A 136 1.84 7.87 5.61
CA VAL A 136 0.68 7.03 5.28
C VAL A 136 -0.42 7.86 4.61
N ASP A 137 -0.69 9.06 5.11
CA ASP A 137 -1.68 9.99 4.52
C ASP A 137 -1.25 10.39 3.10
N MET A 138 0.02 10.77 2.89
CA MET A 138 0.56 11.10 1.56
C MET A 138 0.36 9.97 0.55
N ASN A 139 0.76 8.75 0.91
CA ASN A 139 0.63 7.58 0.04
C ASN A 139 -0.83 7.22 -0.25
N SER A 140 -1.71 7.39 0.72
CA SER A 140 -3.14 7.11 0.56
C SER A 140 -3.82 8.12 -0.36
N CYS A 141 -3.39 9.39 -0.31
CA CYS A 141 -3.95 10.45 -1.14
C CYS A 141 -3.36 10.47 -2.56
N ALA A 142 -2.06 10.30 -2.73
CA ALA A 142 -1.41 10.29 -4.04
C ALA A 142 -1.74 9.04 -4.87
N PHE A 143 -1.94 7.90 -4.20
CA PHE A 143 -2.14 6.60 -4.85
C PHE A 143 -3.46 5.94 -4.43
N GLU A 144 -4.54 6.73 -4.49
CA GLU A 144 -5.90 6.29 -4.13
C GLU A 144 -6.26 4.94 -4.79
N GLY A 145 -6.79 4.03 -3.99
CA GLY A 145 -7.16 2.67 -4.41
C GLY A 145 -5.98 1.69 -4.51
N TYR A 146 -4.77 2.16 -4.81
CA TYR A 146 -3.56 1.33 -4.82
C TYR A 146 -2.93 1.18 -3.43
N THR A 147 -3.20 2.12 -2.52
CA THR A 147 -2.80 2.06 -1.11
C THR A 147 -3.96 1.59 -0.24
N GLY A 148 -3.69 0.69 0.70
CA GLY A 148 -4.71 0.24 1.65
C GLY A 148 -4.13 -0.27 2.96
N SER A 149 -5.00 -0.57 3.91
CA SER A 149 -4.60 -1.00 5.25
C SER A 149 -4.83 -2.49 5.49
N LEU A 150 -3.92 -3.14 6.23
CA LEU A 150 -4.17 -4.47 6.80
C LEU A 150 -4.42 -4.37 8.30
N CYS A 151 -5.27 -5.24 8.82
CA CYS A 151 -5.49 -5.35 10.26
C CYS A 151 -4.28 -6.00 10.92
N SER A 152 -3.68 -5.32 11.91
CA SER A 152 -2.49 -5.83 12.63
C SER A 152 -2.73 -7.19 13.29
N LYS A 153 -3.98 -7.51 13.67
CA LYS A 153 -4.36 -8.82 14.23
C LYS A 153 -4.13 -9.98 13.26
N ASN A 154 -4.18 -9.75 11.94
CA ASN A 154 -3.92 -10.79 10.94
C ASN A 154 -2.45 -11.20 10.89
N LEU A 155 -1.55 -10.39 11.48
CA LEU A 155 -0.11 -10.68 11.52
C LEU A 155 0.30 -11.48 12.75
N LEU A 156 -0.59 -11.67 13.73
CA LEU A 156 -0.25 -12.31 15.00
C LEU A 156 -0.30 -13.84 14.88
N CYS A 157 0.60 -14.51 15.60
CA CYS A 157 0.48 -15.93 15.88
C CYS A 157 -0.87 -16.18 16.57
N THR A 158 -1.68 -17.07 16.00
CA THR A 158 -2.91 -17.50 16.65
C THR A 158 -2.64 -18.82 17.37
N ASN A 159 -3.01 -18.92 18.65
CA ASN A 159 -2.86 -20.15 19.46
C ASN A 159 -3.75 -21.32 18.99
N ASN A 160 -4.49 -21.13 17.90
CA ASN A 160 -5.35 -22.16 17.36
C ASN A 160 -4.57 -22.96 16.31
N ASN A 161 -4.03 -24.10 16.74
CA ASN A 161 -3.80 -25.30 15.91
C ASN A 161 -5.14 -25.83 15.34
N SER A 162 -5.96 -24.97 14.75
CA SER A 162 -7.23 -25.37 14.17
C SER A 162 -6.99 -25.75 12.72
N SER A 163 -7.25 -27.02 12.45
CA SER A 163 -7.62 -27.66 11.19
C SER A 163 -8.78 -26.95 10.44
N GLY A 164 -8.71 -25.63 10.34
CA GLY A 164 -9.68 -24.77 9.70
C GLY A 164 -9.40 -24.64 8.20
N ASP A 165 -10.39 -24.13 7.50
CA ASP A 165 -10.34 -23.84 6.07
C ASP A 165 -9.23 -22.82 5.75
N ASN A 166 -8.08 -23.31 5.27
CA ASN A 166 -6.90 -22.50 4.95
C ASN A 166 -7.20 -21.43 3.90
N ALA A 167 -8.04 -21.75 2.91
CA ALA A 167 -8.45 -20.78 1.90
C ALA A 167 -9.23 -19.63 2.54
N LYS A 168 -10.01 -19.91 3.59
CA LYS A 168 -10.73 -18.88 4.34
C LYS A 168 -9.80 -18.03 5.22
N ALA A 169 -8.74 -18.61 5.77
CA ALA A 169 -7.75 -17.86 6.55
C ALA A 169 -7.09 -16.74 5.73
N LEU A 170 -6.91 -16.96 4.43
CA LEU A 170 -6.35 -15.99 3.48
C LEU A 170 -7.38 -15.00 2.91
N SER A 171 -8.63 -14.99 3.41
CA SER A 171 -9.71 -14.13 2.91
C SER A 171 -9.36 -12.63 2.91
N TRP A 172 -8.52 -12.19 3.85
CA TRP A 172 -8.09 -10.79 3.94
C TRP A 172 -7.01 -10.47 2.91
N MET A 173 -6.11 -11.41 2.58
CA MET A 173 -5.15 -11.27 1.49
C MET A 173 -5.84 -11.23 0.13
N VAL A 174 -6.90 -12.04 -0.06
CA VAL A 174 -7.74 -11.95 -1.26
C VAL A 174 -8.28 -10.53 -1.44
N ALA A 175 -8.74 -9.87 -0.37
CA ALA A 175 -9.22 -8.49 -0.44
C ALA A 175 -8.09 -7.49 -0.79
N ALA A 176 -6.89 -7.71 -0.27
CA ALA A 176 -5.73 -6.85 -0.46
C ALA A 176 -4.92 -7.11 -1.76
N ARG A 177 -5.23 -8.17 -2.51
CA ARG A 177 -4.40 -8.70 -3.62
C ARG A 177 -3.97 -7.68 -4.70
N HIS A 178 -4.78 -6.64 -4.91
CA HIS A 178 -4.54 -5.61 -5.94
C HIS A 178 -3.87 -4.35 -5.40
N LEU A 179 -3.70 -4.24 -4.07
CA LEU A 179 -2.98 -3.15 -3.45
C LEU A 179 -1.50 -3.24 -3.83
N ARG A 180 -0.87 -2.08 -3.99
CA ARG A 180 0.56 -1.93 -4.25
C ARG A 180 1.34 -1.60 -2.98
N LEU A 181 0.72 -0.87 -2.07
CA LEU A 181 1.25 -0.58 -0.74
C LEU A 181 0.21 -0.94 0.30
N MET A 182 0.59 -1.82 1.23
CA MET A 182 -0.26 -2.30 2.31
C MET A 182 0.30 -1.80 3.63
N ALA A 183 -0.36 -0.83 4.25
CA ALA A 183 0.07 -0.26 5.52
C ALA A 183 -0.63 -0.94 6.70
N THR A 184 0.11 -1.25 7.76
CA THR A 184 -0.49 -1.59 9.06
C THR A 184 -0.08 -0.55 10.08
N SER A 185 -1.06 0.09 10.72
CA SER A 185 -0.81 0.98 11.85
C SER A 185 -1.03 0.24 13.16
N GLU A 186 -0.28 0.64 14.19
CA GLU A 186 -0.47 0.21 15.59
C GLU A 186 -0.38 -1.32 15.76
N LEU A 187 0.86 -1.83 15.69
CA LEU A 187 1.13 -3.20 16.11
C LEU A 187 0.81 -3.35 17.60
N THR A 188 0.00 -4.35 17.92
CA THR A 188 -0.30 -4.67 19.32
C THR A 188 0.97 -5.19 19.97
N VAL A 189 1.31 -4.65 21.14
CA VAL A 189 2.42 -5.11 21.97
C VAL A 189 1.90 -5.58 23.32
N GLY A 190 2.48 -6.64 23.85
CA GLY A 190 2.06 -7.25 25.10
C GLY A 190 2.67 -8.62 25.33
N LYS A 191 2.53 -9.14 26.55
CA LYS A 191 3.07 -10.47 26.90
C LYS A 191 2.38 -11.55 26.04
N GLY A 192 3.18 -12.31 25.30
CA GLY A 192 2.69 -13.39 24.42
C GLY A 192 2.15 -12.92 23.07
N VAL A 193 2.29 -11.64 22.73
CA VAL A 193 1.96 -11.12 21.40
C VAL A 193 3.18 -11.29 20.50
N ILE A 194 3.08 -12.20 19.53
CA ILE A 194 4.17 -12.58 18.62
C ILE A 194 3.65 -12.48 17.19
N LEU A 195 4.42 -11.89 16.28
CA LEU A 195 4.13 -11.86 14.84
C LEU A 195 4.47 -13.20 14.20
N ASP A 196 3.58 -13.69 13.34
CA ASP A 196 3.76 -14.92 12.59
C ASP A 196 4.71 -14.69 11.41
N ASN A 197 5.85 -15.38 11.42
CA ASN A 197 6.84 -15.28 10.37
C ASN A 197 6.37 -15.91 9.04
N ASN A 198 5.44 -16.86 9.08
CA ASN A 198 4.83 -17.41 7.87
C ASN A 198 3.95 -16.37 7.18
N THR A 199 3.11 -15.65 7.92
CA THR A 199 2.32 -14.53 7.36
C THR A 199 3.22 -13.47 6.73
N ILE A 200 4.35 -13.13 7.36
CA ILE A 200 5.36 -12.22 6.78
C ILE A 200 5.88 -12.78 5.46
N LYS A 201 6.26 -14.07 5.41
CA LYS A 201 6.76 -14.73 4.19
C LYS A 201 5.71 -14.82 3.09
N GLU A 202 4.44 -15.00 3.42
CA GLU A 202 3.33 -15.02 2.46
C GLU A 202 3.13 -13.64 1.82
N LEU A 203 3.10 -12.58 2.63
CA LEU A 203 3.01 -11.19 2.17
C LEU A 203 4.24 -10.73 1.37
N SER A 204 5.39 -11.36 1.59
CA SER A 204 6.67 -11.08 0.90
C SER A 204 7.18 -12.28 0.11
N SER A 205 6.25 -13.01 -0.52
CA SER A 205 6.54 -14.28 -1.21
C SER A 205 7.36 -14.13 -2.49
N GLY A 206 7.23 -13.00 -3.17
CA GLY A 206 7.85 -12.77 -4.48
C GLY A 206 6.95 -13.04 -5.68
N GLY A 207 5.62 -13.01 -5.47
CA GLY A 207 4.64 -13.27 -6.53
C GLY A 207 4.19 -14.73 -6.60
N ASP A 208 4.33 -15.48 -5.50
CA ASP A 208 3.77 -16.83 -5.39
C ASP A 208 2.24 -16.78 -5.51
N THR A 209 1.67 -17.90 -5.98
CA THR A 209 0.23 -18.04 -6.14
C THR A 209 -0.38 -18.66 -4.89
N PHE A 210 -1.36 -17.99 -4.31
CA PHE A 210 -2.11 -18.45 -3.13
C PHE A 210 -3.51 -18.91 -3.55
N CYS A 211 -4.10 -19.80 -2.76
CA CYS A 211 -5.51 -20.17 -2.87
C CYS A 211 -6.28 -19.61 -1.69
N GLY A 212 -7.28 -18.77 -1.95
CA GLY A 212 -8.09 -18.17 -0.89
C GLY A 212 -9.53 -17.95 -1.32
N ARG A 213 -10.42 -17.72 -0.34
CA ARG A 213 -11.83 -17.44 -0.61
C ARG A 213 -12.41 -16.35 0.29
N GLN A 214 -13.35 -15.59 -0.25
CA GLN A 214 -14.16 -14.66 0.54
C GLN A 214 -15.41 -15.37 1.10
N ASN A 215 -16.17 -14.68 1.96
CA ASN A 215 -17.44 -15.21 2.46
C ASN A 215 -18.40 -15.49 1.29
N HIS A 216 -19.01 -16.69 1.29
CA HIS A 216 -19.98 -17.13 0.28
C HIS A 216 -19.47 -17.07 -1.17
N LYS A 217 -18.16 -17.22 -1.38
CA LYS A 217 -17.53 -17.34 -2.70
C LYS A 217 -16.66 -18.59 -2.76
N ASP A 218 -16.51 -19.10 -3.97
CA ASP A 218 -15.59 -20.21 -4.25
C ASP A 218 -14.13 -19.77 -4.05
N GLU A 219 -13.26 -20.77 -3.93
CA GLU A 219 -11.82 -20.58 -3.92
C GLU A 219 -11.33 -19.95 -5.23
N MET A 220 -10.34 -19.08 -5.10
CA MET A 220 -9.65 -18.50 -6.22
C MET A 220 -8.14 -18.50 -6.01
N GLN A 221 -7.43 -18.67 -7.10
CA GLN A 221 -6.00 -18.40 -7.15
C GLN A 221 -5.76 -16.91 -7.29
N PHE A 222 -4.82 -16.37 -6.52
CA PHE A 222 -4.42 -14.97 -6.59
C PHE A 222 -2.94 -14.81 -6.26
N ARG A 223 -2.37 -13.67 -6.66
CA ARG A 223 -1.03 -13.24 -6.26
C ARG A 223 -1.10 -11.89 -5.57
N MET A 224 -0.20 -11.66 -4.63
CA MET A 224 0.00 -10.32 -4.08
C MET A 224 0.72 -9.45 -5.11
N GLN A 225 0.23 -8.22 -5.31
CA GLN A 225 0.81 -7.24 -6.24
C GLN A 225 1.52 -6.07 -5.54
N GLY A 226 1.66 -6.12 -4.21
CA GLY A 226 2.17 -5.02 -3.43
C GLY A 226 3.04 -5.45 -2.27
N THR A 227 3.59 -4.45 -1.61
CA THR A 227 4.53 -4.61 -0.51
C THR A 227 3.89 -4.18 0.80
N ALA A 228 4.14 -4.95 1.87
CA ALA A 228 3.62 -4.66 3.21
C ALA A 228 4.59 -3.76 4.00
N TRP A 229 4.01 -2.79 4.70
CA TRP A 229 4.68 -1.81 5.56
C TRP A 229 3.97 -1.76 6.91
N ALA A 230 4.67 -2.10 7.98
CA ALA A 230 4.15 -2.01 9.34
C ALA A 230 4.73 -0.79 10.06
N PHE A 231 3.86 0.12 10.45
CA PHE A 231 4.18 1.33 11.20
C PHE A 231 3.82 1.13 12.66
N ALA A 232 4.82 1.21 13.54
CA ALA A 232 4.65 0.99 14.97
C ALA A 232 5.47 1.96 15.82
N ASN A 233 5.06 2.13 17.07
CA ASN A 233 5.92 2.75 18.08
C ASN A 233 6.81 1.70 18.72
N ASP A 234 6.22 0.54 19.04
CA ASP A 234 6.91 -0.61 19.59
C ASP A 234 6.69 -1.83 18.68
N LEU A 235 7.75 -2.61 18.46
CA LEU A 235 7.71 -3.80 17.63
C LEU A 235 7.58 -5.05 18.53
N PRO A 236 6.52 -5.88 18.39
CA PRO A 236 6.44 -7.17 19.05
C PRO A 236 7.48 -8.16 18.50
N GLU A 237 7.74 -9.25 19.23
CA GLU A 237 8.63 -10.32 18.76
C GLU A 237 8.11 -10.91 17.44
N ILE A 238 9.01 -11.19 16.51
CA ILE A 238 8.71 -11.96 15.30
C ILE A 238 9.14 -13.41 15.54
N LEU A 239 8.20 -14.34 15.37
CA LEU A 239 8.43 -15.77 15.59
C LEU A 239 9.64 -16.25 14.79
N ASN A 240 10.56 -16.96 15.44
CA ASN A 240 11.75 -17.56 14.79
C ASN A 240 12.65 -16.57 14.00
N LEU A 241 12.56 -15.25 14.23
CA LEU A 241 13.36 -14.28 13.47
C LEU A 241 14.86 -14.56 13.53
N LYS A 242 15.39 -15.04 14.67
CA LYS A 242 16.83 -15.32 14.84
C LYS A 242 17.30 -16.62 14.18
N THR A 243 16.39 -17.51 13.82
CA THR A 243 16.70 -18.87 13.35
C THR A 243 16.17 -19.17 11.95
N ASP A 244 15.30 -18.32 11.37
CA ASP A 244 14.73 -18.47 10.04
C ASP A 244 15.32 -17.44 9.06
N ASP A 245 16.40 -17.82 8.35
CA ASP A 245 17.06 -16.99 7.33
C ASP A 245 16.08 -16.48 6.27
N ALA A 246 15.05 -17.27 5.96
CA ALA A 246 14.02 -16.89 5.02
C ALA A 246 13.29 -15.62 5.47
N THR A 247 12.96 -15.51 6.75
CA THR A 247 12.32 -14.32 7.33
C THR A 247 13.33 -13.17 7.46
N GLN A 248 14.55 -13.43 7.91
CA GLN A 248 15.59 -12.39 8.03
C GLN A 248 15.85 -11.68 6.70
N ASN A 249 15.93 -12.44 5.60
CA ASN A 249 16.18 -11.89 4.27
C ASN A 249 15.02 -11.07 3.70
N ARG A 250 13.84 -11.10 4.33
CA ARG A 250 12.64 -10.38 3.86
C ARG A 250 12.38 -9.10 4.64
N VAL A 251 12.67 -9.09 5.94
CA VAL A 251 12.34 -7.97 6.81
C VAL A 251 13.35 -6.84 6.66
N VAL A 252 12.85 -5.60 6.61
CA VAL A 252 13.67 -4.39 6.61
C VAL A 252 13.20 -3.52 7.75
N PHE A 253 14.10 -3.19 8.68
CA PHE A 253 13.81 -2.31 9.80
C PHE A 253 14.26 -0.88 9.45
N ILE A 254 13.35 0.07 9.61
CA ILE A 254 13.60 1.50 9.40
C ILE A 254 13.22 2.21 10.69
N GLU A 255 14.19 2.88 11.30
CA GLU A 255 13.96 3.70 12.48
C GLU A 255 13.68 5.15 12.07
N MET A 256 12.63 5.73 12.66
CA MET A 256 12.30 7.14 12.56
C MET A 256 12.72 7.84 13.84
N THR A 257 13.82 8.58 13.76
CA THR A 257 14.48 9.19 14.93
C THR A 257 13.93 10.56 15.29
N ARG A 258 13.19 11.21 14.39
CA ARG A 258 12.68 12.59 14.57
C ARG A 258 11.36 12.63 15.31
N ARG A 259 11.11 13.73 16.01
CA ARG A 259 9.86 13.99 16.73
C ARG A 259 9.37 15.42 16.49
N TYR A 260 8.15 15.55 16.00
CA TYR A 260 7.52 16.83 15.68
C TYR A 260 6.60 17.28 16.81
N LEU A 261 6.89 18.43 17.41
CA LEU A 261 6.13 18.95 18.55
C LEU A 261 5.65 20.38 18.28
N GLU A 262 4.54 20.76 18.90
CA GLU A 262 3.93 22.08 18.77
C GLU A 262 3.82 22.77 20.13
N GLY A 263 3.74 24.10 20.13
CA GLY A 263 3.46 24.93 21.31
C GLY A 263 4.39 24.66 22.49
N GLU A 264 3.80 24.53 23.68
CA GLU A 264 4.54 24.35 24.94
C GLU A 264 5.39 23.06 24.95
N ALA A 265 4.92 22.00 24.29
CA ALA A 265 5.66 20.75 24.18
C ALA A 265 6.94 20.93 23.35
N TYR A 266 6.90 21.73 22.28
CA TYR A 266 8.09 22.09 21.51
C TYR A 266 9.05 22.94 22.34
N GLU A 267 8.56 24.02 22.95
CA GLU A 267 9.39 24.93 23.76
C GLU A 267 10.15 24.19 24.87
N LYS A 268 9.50 23.22 25.51
CA LYS A 268 10.11 22.38 26.54
C LYS A 268 11.22 21.46 26.02
N HIS A 269 11.11 20.94 24.79
CA HIS A 269 11.98 19.88 24.27
C HIS A 269 12.86 20.29 23.08
N LYS A 270 12.78 21.53 22.58
CA LYS A 270 13.54 22.04 21.43
C LYS A 270 15.07 22.00 21.58
N HIS A 271 15.57 21.78 22.80
CA HIS A 271 17.00 21.59 23.08
C HIS A 271 17.48 20.19 22.67
N LEU A 272 16.58 19.23 22.43
CA LEU A 272 16.90 17.90 21.94
C LEU A 272 17.08 17.94 20.41
N PRO A 273 18.18 17.41 19.86
CA PRO A 273 18.51 17.56 18.43
C PRO A 273 17.53 16.86 17.48
N HIS A 274 16.78 15.88 17.97
CA HIS A 274 15.80 15.12 17.20
C HIS A 274 14.38 15.71 17.27
N VAL A 275 14.18 16.78 18.06
CA VAL A 275 12.89 17.46 18.18
C VAL A 275 12.83 18.61 17.18
N LEU A 276 11.84 18.55 16.29
CA LEU A 276 11.59 19.54 15.25
C LEU A 276 10.25 20.25 15.48
N PRO A 277 10.09 21.49 15.01
CA PRO A 277 8.80 22.18 15.08
C PRO A 277 7.78 21.42 14.23
N GLY A 278 6.64 21.13 14.82
CA GLY A 278 5.50 20.52 14.15
C GLY A 278 4.78 21.53 13.26
N ASP A 279 4.28 21.03 12.13
CA ASP A 279 3.46 21.79 11.21
C ASP A 279 2.01 21.28 11.26
N PRO A 280 1.08 22.02 11.89
CA PRO A 280 -0.30 21.57 12.03
C PRO A 280 -1.05 21.52 10.69
N THR A 281 -0.53 22.17 9.64
CA THR A 281 -1.16 22.25 8.33
C THR A 281 -0.76 21.12 7.38
N ILE A 282 0.32 20.39 7.69
CA ILE A 282 0.92 19.40 6.78
C ILE A 282 -0.07 18.32 6.34
N LYS A 283 -0.94 17.85 7.24
CA LYS A 283 -1.96 16.85 6.93
C LYS A 283 -3.05 17.35 5.99
N GLY A 284 -3.33 18.65 6.00
CA GLY A 284 -4.23 19.27 5.04
C GLY A 284 -3.55 19.46 3.68
N TRP A 285 -2.27 19.84 3.71
CA TRP A 285 -1.46 20.07 2.52
C TRP A 285 -1.23 18.79 1.71
N VAL A 286 -0.85 17.65 2.33
CA VAL A 286 -0.64 16.37 1.62
C VAL A 286 -1.89 15.78 0.98
N LYS A 287 -3.08 16.31 1.31
CA LYS A 287 -4.36 15.89 0.72
C LYS A 287 -4.72 16.66 -0.55
N GLN A 288 -3.94 17.66 -0.92
CA GLN A 288 -4.17 18.45 -2.13
C GLN A 288 -3.79 17.62 -3.38
N PRO A 289 -4.64 17.54 -4.42
CA PRO A 289 -4.37 16.72 -5.60
C PRO A 289 -3.06 17.06 -6.32
N GLU A 290 -2.68 18.33 -6.37
CA GLU A 290 -1.43 18.81 -6.97
C GLU A 290 -0.19 18.36 -6.19
N VAL A 291 -0.31 18.22 -4.87
CA VAL A 291 0.74 17.66 -4.01
C VAL A 291 0.84 16.16 -4.24
N GLY A 292 -0.30 15.47 -4.37
CA GLY A 292 -0.36 14.06 -4.75
C GLY A 292 0.26 13.77 -6.11
N ALA A 293 0.01 14.63 -7.11
CA ALA A 293 0.59 14.49 -8.45
C ALA A 293 2.10 14.78 -8.48
N ALA A 294 2.62 15.57 -7.54
CA ALA A 294 4.05 15.88 -7.41
C ALA A 294 4.85 14.81 -6.65
N PHE A 295 4.18 14.02 -5.80
CA PHE A 295 4.76 12.91 -5.05
C PHE A 295 4.91 11.65 -5.91
#